data_AF-A0A9X5AVS2-F1
#
_entry.id   AF-A0A9X5AVS2-F1
#
_cell.length_a   1.000
_cell.length_b   1.000
_cell.length_c   1.000
_cell.angle_alpha   90.00
_cell.angle_beta   90.00
_cell.angle_gamma   90.00
#
_symmetry.space_group_name_H-M   'P 1'
#
loop_
_entity.id
_entity.type
_entity.pdbx_description
1 polymer ?
#
loop_
_entity_poly.entity_id
_entity_poly.type
_entity_poly.pdbx_seq_one_letter_code
_entity_poly.pdbx_strand_id
1 'polypeptide(L)'
;MWTSALVGAALVEAFGAMPDRPIYSPSPNVLLPADGGDGRPFDIVSLSAVILGRSAPARVEVLTWARHKAARRLRTAAAAYGIDRGAQRRRVALTLQRLADELNAAGIRLARWPGAEAYRMRDRSGPRAAK
;
A
#
# COMPACT_ATOMS: atom_id res chain seq x y z
N MET A 1 -15.57 -5.90 0.37
CA MET A 1 -15.30 -4.89 1.41
C MET A 1 -13.79 -4.78 1.59
N TRP A 2 -13.26 -3.57 1.78
CA TRP A 2 -11.85 -3.35 2.11
C TRP A 2 -11.57 -3.73 3.56
N THR A 3 -10.38 -4.30 3.80
CA THR A 3 -9.84 -4.54 5.14
C THR A 3 -8.45 -3.91 5.23
N SER A 4 -7.96 -3.63 6.43
CA SER A 4 -6.60 -3.10 6.63
C SER A 4 -5.52 -3.98 5.98
N ALA A 5 -5.68 -5.30 6.04
CA ALA A 5 -4.80 -6.26 5.37
C ALA A 5 -4.83 -6.10 3.84
N LEU A 6 -6.03 -6.00 3.24
CA LEU A 6 -6.20 -5.80 1.80
C LEU A 6 -5.62 -4.46 1.33
N VAL A 7 -5.86 -3.37 2.05
CA VAL A 7 -5.27 -2.06 1.76
C VAL A 7 -3.75 -2.13 1.83
N GLY A 8 -3.21 -2.77 2.87
CA GLY A 8 -1.78 -2.95 3.04
C GLY A 8 -1.15 -3.77 1.92
N ALA A 9 -1.83 -4.83 1.47
CA ALA A 9 -1.38 -5.63 0.33
C ALA A 9 -1.41 -4.83 -0.98
N ALA A 10 -2.49 -4.08 -1.23
CA ALA A 10 -2.62 -3.25 -2.41
C ALA A 10 -1.54 -2.16 -2.50
N LEU A 11 -1.21 -1.52 -1.38
CA LEU A 11 -0.11 -0.54 -1.34
C LEU A 11 1.25 -1.20 -1.61
N VAL A 12 1.51 -2.36 -1.01
CA VAL A 12 2.77 -3.10 -1.24
C VAL A 12 2.88 -3.56 -2.69
N GLU A 13 1.79 -4.05 -3.27
CA GLU A 13 1.74 -4.48 -4.68
C GLU A 13 1.97 -3.29 -5.62
N ALA A 14 1.35 -2.14 -5.36
CA ALA A 14 1.56 -0.93 -6.13
C ALA A 14 3.05 -0.53 -6.16
N PHE A 15 3.75 -0.58 -5.02
CA PHE A 15 5.20 -0.34 -4.99
C PHE A 15 6.03 -1.49 -5.56
N GLY A 16 5.57 -2.74 -5.43
CA GLY A 16 6.24 -3.92 -5.98
C GLY A 16 6.20 -3.96 -7.51
N ALA A 17 5.16 -3.39 -8.13
CA ALA A 17 5.07 -3.15 -9.57
C ALA A 17 5.95 -1.98 -10.04
N MET A 18 6.60 -1.25 -9.12
CA MET A 18 7.55 -0.17 -9.38
C MET A 18 8.96 -0.47 -8.80
N PRO A 19 9.60 -1.62 -9.10
CA PRO A 19 10.83 -2.01 -8.40
C PRO A 19 12.06 -1.20 -8.80
N ASP A 20 12.19 -0.82 -10.08
CA ASP A 20 13.41 -0.18 -10.64
C ASP A 20 13.14 1.18 -11.30
N ARG A 21 11.95 1.76 -11.11
CA ARG A 21 11.62 3.06 -11.71
C ARG A 21 12.05 4.19 -10.77
N PRO A 22 12.96 5.09 -11.19
CA PRO A 22 13.08 6.36 -10.50
C PRO A 22 11.71 7.03 -10.57
N ILE A 23 11.08 7.17 -9.40
CA ILE A 23 9.85 7.93 -9.25
C ILE A 23 10.25 9.39 -9.49
N TYR A 24 10.21 9.82 -10.75
CA TYR A 24 10.20 11.22 -11.08
C TYR A 24 8.77 11.73 -10.91
N SER A 25 8.67 12.83 -10.17
CA SER A 25 7.44 13.58 -9.97
C SER A 25 7.48 14.74 -10.96
N PRO A 26 6.95 14.63 -12.19
CA PRO A 26 6.92 15.76 -13.14
C PRO A 26 6.10 16.95 -12.60
N SER A 27 5.25 16.65 -11.61
CA SER A 27 4.61 17.57 -10.67
C SER A 27 4.53 16.88 -9.32
N PRO A 28 4.53 17.58 -8.17
CA PRO A 28 4.45 16.95 -6.85
C PRO A 28 3.28 15.95 -6.77
N ASN A 29 3.57 14.68 -6.53
CA ASN A 29 2.60 13.61 -6.25
C ASN A 29 1.81 13.05 -7.45
N VAL A 30 2.39 13.07 -8.65
CA VAL A 30 1.87 12.30 -9.79
C VAL A 30 2.87 11.21 -10.16
N LEU A 31 2.45 9.94 -10.05
CA LEU A 31 3.23 8.78 -10.50
C LEU A 31 2.67 8.33 -11.85
N LEU A 32 3.42 8.54 -12.93
CA LEU A 32 3.06 8.00 -14.24
C LEU A 32 4.02 6.86 -14.60
N PRO A 33 3.52 5.74 -15.14
CA PRO A 33 4.36 4.72 -15.74
C PRO A 33 5.02 5.28 -17.01
N ALA A 34 6.33 5.09 -17.17
CA ALA A 34 7.14 5.66 -18.25
C ALA A 34 6.79 5.12 -19.67
N ASP A 35 6.03 4.05 -19.73
CA ASP A 35 5.65 3.25 -20.88
C ASP A 35 4.19 3.44 -21.30
N GLY A 36 3.50 4.45 -20.75
CA GLY A 36 2.14 4.82 -21.20
C GLY A 36 1.07 3.77 -20.87
N GLY A 37 1.34 2.86 -19.93
CA GLY A 37 0.35 1.91 -19.41
C GLY A 37 -0.89 2.64 -18.88
N ASP A 38 -2.03 1.97 -18.95
CA ASP A 38 -3.40 2.46 -18.85
C ASP A 38 -3.82 3.10 -17.50
N GLY A 39 -2.87 3.52 -16.66
CA GLY A 39 -3.09 4.38 -15.48
C GLY A 39 -3.76 3.68 -14.28
N ARG A 40 -4.22 2.45 -14.45
CA ARG A 40 -5.10 1.73 -13.50
C ARG A 40 -4.47 1.15 -12.22
N PRO A 41 -3.16 0.93 -12.04
CA PRO A 41 -2.64 0.39 -10.77
C PRO A 41 -2.32 1.43 -9.67
N PHE A 42 -2.60 2.74 -9.88
CA PHE A 42 -2.21 3.81 -8.94
C PHE A 42 -3.34 4.34 -8.05
N ASP A 43 -4.54 3.77 -8.16
CA ASP A 43 -5.71 4.26 -7.43
C ASP A 43 -5.47 4.27 -5.93
N ILE A 44 -4.92 3.21 -5.33
CA ILE A 44 -4.81 3.15 -3.87
C ILE A 44 -3.81 4.17 -3.29
N VAL A 45 -2.72 4.47 -4.01
CA VAL A 45 -1.73 5.48 -3.60
C VAL A 45 -2.32 6.90 -3.75
N SER A 46 -3.07 7.15 -4.83
CA SER A 46 -3.76 8.41 -5.08
C SER A 46 -4.93 8.63 -4.11
N LEU A 47 -5.76 7.61 -3.88
CA LEU A 47 -6.87 7.61 -2.93
C LEU A 47 -6.36 7.87 -1.50
N SER A 48 -5.20 7.32 -1.13
CA SER A 48 -4.61 7.63 0.17
C SER A 48 -4.32 9.13 0.35
N ALA A 49 -4.01 9.86 -0.72
CA ALA A 49 -3.77 11.31 -0.67
C ALA A 49 -5.07 12.08 -0.45
N VAL A 50 -6.17 11.63 -1.06
CA VAL A 50 -7.50 12.21 -0.89
C VAL A 50 -8.01 11.97 0.52
N ILE A 51 -7.88 10.74 1.03
CA ILE A 51 -8.45 10.33 2.32
C ILE A 51 -7.62 10.83 3.52
N LEU A 52 -6.31 10.64 3.49
CA LEU A 52 -5.45 10.96 4.63
C LEU A 52 -4.89 12.39 4.57
N GLY A 53 -4.97 13.04 3.41
CA GLY A 53 -4.26 14.27 3.12
C GLY A 53 -2.88 13.98 2.51
N ARG A 54 -2.57 14.71 1.44
CA ARG A 54 -1.38 14.53 0.60
C ARG A 54 -0.07 14.51 1.39
N SER A 55 0.10 15.44 2.32
CA SER A 55 1.33 15.63 3.12
C SER A 55 1.17 15.14 4.57
N ALA A 56 0.10 14.41 4.88
CA ALA A 56 -0.14 13.97 6.24
C ALA A 56 0.98 12.99 6.69
N PRO A 57 1.56 13.18 7.90
CA PRO A 57 2.64 12.31 8.39
C PRO A 57 2.27 10.83 8.40
N ALA A 58 1.02 10.50 8.75
CA ALA A 58 0.50 9.12 8.73
C ALA A 58 0.51 8.51 7.32
N ARG A 59 0.20 9.32 6.29
CA ARG A 59 0.27 8.89 4.89
C ARG A 59 1.72 8.63 4.49
N VAL A 60 2.63 9.54 4.81
CA VAL A 60 4.06 9.38 4.50
C VAL A 60 4.61 8.11 5.16
N GLU A 61 4.25 7.86 6.42
CA GLU A 61 4.68 6.68 7.17
C GLU A 61 4.17 5.37 6.52
N VAL A 62 2.89 5.28 6.17
CA VAL A 62 2.33 4.05 5.57
C VAL A 62 2.89 3.79 4.17
N LEU A 63 3.12 4.83 3.36
CA LEU A 63 3.73 4.68 2.03
C LEU A 63 5.20 4.27 2.12
N THR A 64 5.96 4.86 3.04
CA THR A 64 7.36 4.50 3.30
C THR A 64 7.45 3.05 3.77
N TRP A 65 6.58 2.64 4.69
CA TRP A 65 6.46 1.25 5.12
C TRP A 65 6.14 0.31 3.94
N ALA A 66 5.14 0.65 3.12
CA ALA A 66 4.71 -0.19 1.99
C ALA A 66 5.84 -0.37 0.97
N ARG A 67 6.57 0.71 0.65
CA ARG A 67 7.75 0.69 -0.23
C ARG A 67 8.85 -0.22 0.32
N HIS A 68 9.21 -0.07 1.59
CA HIS A 68 10.24 -0.93 2.20
C HIS A 68 9.80 -2.38 2.32
N LYS A 69 8.50 -2.62 2.54
CA LYS A 69 7.93 -3.97 2.57
C LYS A 69 7.97 -4.63 1.19
N ALA A 70 7.61 -3.91 0.13
CA ALA A 70 7.72 -4.37 -1.26
C ALA A 70 9.15 -4.75 -1.63
N ALA A 71 10.13 -3.92 -1.24
CA ALA A 71 11.55 -4.19 -1.45
C ALA A 71 12.17 -5.23 -0.50
N ARG A 72 11.40 -5.82 0.44
CA ARG A 72 11.88 -6.72 1.51
C ARG A 72 12.99 -6.10 2.39
N ARG A 73 13.00 -4.77 2.55
CA ARG A 73 14.05 -3.97 3.24
C ARG A 73 13.64 -3.42 4.61
N LEU A 74 12.51 -3.86 5.19
CA LEU A 74 12.00 -3.29 6.45
C LEU A 74 13.02 -3.31 7.61
N ARG A 75 13.83 -4.36 7.73
CA ARG A 75 14.85 -4.44 8.79
C ARG A 75 15.97 -3.43 8.57
N THR A 76 16.50 -3.37 7.36
CA THR A 76 17.57 -2.44 6.96
C THR A 76 17.12 -0.98 7.10
N ALA A 77 15.90 -0.66 6.66
CA ALA A 77 15.34 0.68 6.79
C ALA A 77 15.15 1.07 8.27
N ALA A 78 14.64 0.16 9.10
CA ALA A 78 14.47 0.44 10.53
C ALA A 78 15.79 0.74 11.24
N ALA A 79 16.85 -0.03 10.91
CA ALA A 79 18.19 0.21 11.44
C ALA A 79 18.76 1.56 10.96
N ALA A 80 18.63 1.87 9.67
CA ALA A 80 19.15 3.11 9.08
C ALA A 80 18.47 4.38 9.62
N TYR A 81 17.18 4.31 9.94
CA TYR A 81 16.39 5.47 10.37
C TYR A 81 16.06 5.47 11.87
N GLY A 82 16.59 4.54 12.66
CA GLY A 82 16.31 4.45 14.10
C GLY A 82 14.83 4.20 14.43
N ILE A 83 14.10 3.48 13.59
CA ILE A 83 12.65 3.28 13.74
C ILE A 83 12.34 2.12 14.69
N ASP A 84 11.55 2.39 15.73
CA ASP A 84 10.88 1.34 16.50
C ASP A 84 9.84 0.62 15.63
N ARG A 85 10.15 -0.62 15.27
CA ARG A 85 9.30 -1.46 14.40
C ARG A 85 7.97 -1.85 15.03
N GLY A 86 7.91 -1.99 16.36
CA GLY A 86 6.68 -2.32 17.07
C GLY A 86 5.72 -1.13 17.09
N ALA A 87 6.24 0.07 17.36
CA ALA A 87 5.49 1.31 17.31
C ALA A 87 5.05 1.65 15.87
N GLN A 88 5.95 1.56 14.89
CA GLN A 88 5.61 1.78 13.47
C GLN A 88 4.54 0.80 13.00
N ARG A 89 4.66 -0.50 13.33
CA ARG A 89 3.65 -1.50 12.95
C ARG A 89 2.27 -1.15 13.48
N ARG A 90 2.16 -0.67 14.72
CA ARG A 90 0.88 -0.24 15.32
C ARG A 90 0.30 0.98 14.61
N ARG A 91 1.09 2.02 14.38
CA ARG A 91 0.63 3.24 13.66
C ARG A 91 0.21 2.94 12.22
N VAL A 92 1.00 2.12 11.52
CA VAL A 92 0.67 1.63 10.17
C VAL A 92 -0.63 0.86 10.19
N ALA A 93 -0.84 -0.07 11.11
CA ALA A 93 -2.08 -0.84 11.20
C ALA A 93 -3.31 0.05 11.40
N LEU A 94 -3.22 1.05 12.29
CA LEU A 94 -4.30 2.03 12.50
C LEU A 94 -4.58 2.85 11.24
N THR A 95 -3.53 3.31 10.55
CA THR A 95 -3.67 4.09 9.31
C THR A 95 -4.30 3.26 8.19
N LEU A 96 -3.91 1.99 8.06
CA LEU A 96 -4.50 1.07 7.08
C LEU A 96 -5.96 0.75 7.41
N GLN A 97 -6.32 0.65 8.69
CA GLN A 97 -7.71 0.45 9.10
C GLN A 97 -8.55 1.67 8.73
N ARG A 98 -8.08 2.88 9.07
CA ARG A 98 -8.76 4.12 8.66
C ARG A 98 -8.98 4.20 7.15
N LEU A 99 -7.95 3.88 6.36
CA LEU A 99 -8.09 3.84 4.90
C LEU A 99 -9.17 2.84 4.46
N ALA A 100 -9.21 1.64 5.05
CA ALA A 100 -10.21 0.65 4.71
C ALA A 100 -11.63 1.15 5.04
N ASP A 101 -11.82 1.76 6.20
CA ASP A 101 -13.12 2.30 6.64
C ASP A 101 -13.60 3.40 5.69
N GLU A 102 -12.73 4.33 5.34
CA GLU A 102 -13.03 5.44 4.43
C GLU A 102 -13.31 4.97 2.99
N LEU A 103 -12.56 3.99 2.49
CA LEU A 103 -12.82 3.39 1.18
C LEU A 103 -14.18 2.68 1.14
N ASN A 104 -14.56 2.00 2.23
CA ASN A 104 -15.86 1.37 2.35
C ASN A 104 -16.99 2.42 2.45
N ALA A 105 -16.79 3.48 3.24
CA ALA A 105 -17.75 4.58 3.38
C ALA A 105 -17.98 5.32 2.04
N ALA A 106 -16.93 5.49 1.23
CA ALA A 106 -17.00 6.06 -0.11
C ALA A 106 -17.59 5.11 -1.16
N GLY A 107 -17.97 3.87 -0.79
CA GLY A 107 -18.52 2.88 -1.71
C GLY A 107 -17.52 2.34 -2.75
N ILE A 108 -16.22 2.53 -2.54
CA ILE A 108 -15.17 2.12 -3.47
C ILE A 108 -15.03 0.60 -3.40
N ARG A 109 -15.45 -0.11 -4.47
CA ARG A 109 -15.48 -1.57 -4.49
C ARG A 109 -14.12 -2.17 -4.85
N LEU A 110 -13.74 -3.20 -4.08
CA LEU A 110 -12.52 -4.01 -4.29
C LEU A 110 -12.41 -4.61 -5.70
N ALA A 111 -13.54 -4.91 -6.36
CA ALA A 111 -13.54 -5.48 -7.72
C ALA A 111 -12.96 -4.56 -8.79
N ARG A 112 -12.79 -3.25 -8.49
CA ARG A 112 -12.09 -2.31 -9.36
C ARG A 112 -10.56 -2.35 -9.20
N TRP A 113 -10.03 -3.11 -8.24
CA TRP A 113 -8.58 -3.30 -8.06
C TRP A 113 -8.09 -4.57 -8.78
N PRO A 114 -7.21 -4.47 -9.80
CA PRO A 114 -6.73 -5.63 -10.56
C PRO A 114 -6.05 -6.72 -9.71
N GLY A 115 -5.41 -6.35 -8.59
CA GLY A 115 -4.74 -7.28 -7.67
C GLY A 115 -5.69 -8.01 -6.70
N ALA A 116 -6.98 -7.65 -6.67
CA ALA A 116 -7.95 -8.21 -5.73
C ALA A 116 -8.14 -9.73 -5.91
N GLU A 117 -8.06 -10.22 -7.14
CA GLU A 117 -8.25 -11.64 -7.45
C GLU A 117 -7.01 -12.47 -7.10
N ALA A 118 -5.82 -11.96 -7.44
CA ALA A 118 -4.54 -12.56 -7.05
C ALA A 118 -4.38 -12.64 -5.52
N TYR A 119 -4.83 -11.61 -4.78
CA TYR A 119 -4.82 -11.63 -3.32
C TYR A 119 -5.82 -12.65 -2.75
N ARG A 120 -7.07 -12.69 -3.25
CA ARG A 120 -8.08 -13.68 -2.81
C ARG A 120 -7.64 -15.12 -3.03
N MET A 121 -6.85 -15.38 -4.09
CA MET A 121 -6.28 -16.70 -4.36
C MET A 121 -5.12 -17.05 -3.40
N ARG A 122 -4.25 -16.09 -3.06
CA ARG A 122 -3.18 -16.30 -2.07
C ARG A 122 -3.71 -16.51 -0.65
N ASP A 123 -4.75 -15.78 -0.25
CA ASP A 123 -5.33 -15.87 1.10
C ASP A 123 -6.09 -17.19 1.33
N ARG A 124 -6.74 -17.73 0.28
CA ARG A 124 -7.33 -19.09 0.32
C ARG A 124 -6.30 -20.22 0.42
N SER A 125 -5.02 -19.91 0.26
CA SER A 125 -3.92 -20.86 0.37
C SER A 125 -3.26 -20.86 1.76
N GLY A 126 -3.93 -20.28 2.77
CA GLY A 126 -3.56 -20.41 4.19
C GLY A 126 -3.42 -21.88 4.63
N PRO A 127 -2.57 -22.15 5.64
CA PRO A 127 -1.87 -23.42 5.79
C PRO A 127 -2.83 -24.60 5.83
N ARG A 128 -2.58 -25.61 4.99
CA ARG A 128 -3.13 -26.96 5.19
C ARG A 128 -2.84 -27.32 6.64
N ALA A 129 -3.90 -27.52 7.43
CA ALA A 129 -3.82 -28.13 8.73
C ALA A 129 -2.99 -29.41 8.58
N ALA A 130 -1.78 -29.40 9.14
CA ALA A 130 -1.03 -30.62 9.34
C ALA A 130 -1.83 -31.44 10.35
N LYS A 131 -2.32 -32.60 9.90
CA LYS A 131 -2.87 -33.65 10.76
C LYS A 131 -1.77 -34.24 11.63
#